data_AF-A0A534II16-F1
#
_entry.id   AF-A0A534II16-F1
#
_cell.length_a   1.000
_cell.length_b   1.000
_cell.length_c   1.000
_cell.angle_alpha   90.00
_cell.angle_beta   90.00
_cell.angle_gamma   90.00
#
_symmetry.space_group_name_H-M   'P 1'
#
loop_
_entity.id
_entity.type
_entity.pdbx_description
1 polymer ?
#
loop_
_entity_poly.entity_id
_entity_poly.type
_entity_poly.pdbx_seq_one_letter_code
_entity_poly.pdbx_strand_id
1 'polypeptide(L)'
;MPTMRWKPAKAFLVDDRNALVHEFTLDPTCAVPFPEAVAAGALHANGAAVRVSRFFAQTVRAGGMALVVLSNGPAEPETVELSRQILLGTLSRLGDWARDRLELARAEELRLESERRRIASWSANVQARERGVAGLQEATAVTHERIAADAAALASRAQAHSANETALKDREAIVGRREAAVGSREAEADTRIVQDRAAFDAVVAKEKSEFAAWRDAEKAAIESAREEIETKSRTTEARDEGTRDREVHAELVERALSEREARLSAAESNVLEREREIAGREAESESFFQELSVKVAQNAKWEKSLRATAADIERRAKELGVDVDVPKRESEPARGKRASAKT
;
A
#
# COMPACT_ATOMS: atom_id res chain seq x y z
N MET A 1 85.19 -77.24 117.28
CA MET A 1 84.15 -77.33 116.23
C MET A 1 83.81 -75.91 115.81
N PRO A 2 84.05 -75.51 114.55
CA PRO A 2 83.69 -74.16 114.11
C PRO A 2 82.18 -73.98 114.19
N THR A 3 81.72 -72.94 114.88
CA THR A 3 80.32 -72.55 114.98
C THR A 3 79.82 -72.13 113.60
N MET A 4 78.96 -72.96 112.98
CA MET A 4 78.30 -72.59 111.73
C MET A 4 77.38 -71.39 111.98
N ARG A 5 77.71 -70.22 111.43
CA ARG A 5 76.87 -69.03 111.49
C ARG A 5 75.67 -69.21 110.55
N TRP A 6 74.46 -68.95 111.05
CA TRP A 6 73.25 -68.98 110.25
C TRP A 6 73.39 -68.07 109.02
N LYS A 7 73.22 -68.65 107.83
CA LYS A 7 73.24 -67.96 106.54
C LYS A 7 72.12 -68.49 105.66
N PRO A 8 71.06 -67.72 105.39
CA PRO A 8 70.00 -68.08 104.47
C PRO A 8 70.55 -68.36 103.07
N ALA A 9 70.15 -69.48 102.50
CA ALA A 9 70.56 -69.93 101.18
C ALA A 9 69.37 -69.95 100.22
N LYS A 10 68.18 -70.31 100.71
CA LYS A 10 66.95 -70.34 99.92
C LYS A 10 65.75 -70.21 100.84
N ALA A 11 64.63 -69.67 100.35
CA ALA A 11 63.37 -69.68 101.06
C ALA A 11 62.20 -70.07 100.15
N PHE A 12 61.22 -70.76 100.70
CA PHE A 12 59.98 -71.12 100.03
C PHE A 12 58.82 -70.47 100.76
N LEU A 13 58.03 -69.68 100.05
CA LEU A 13 56.75 -69.17 100.55
C LEU A 13 55.66 -70.15 100.14
N VAL A 14 54.85 -70.55 101.10
CA VAL A 14 53.88 -71.63 100.99
C VAL A 14 52.54 -71.14 101.55
N ASP A 15 51.44 -71.54 100.92
CA ASP A 15 50.09 -71.21 101.37
C ASP A 15 49.58 -72.13 102.50
N ASP A 16 48.32 -71.94 102.89
CA ASP A 16 47.61 -72.71 103.91
C ASP A 16 47.40 -74.18 103.53
N ARG A 17 47.42 -74.48 102.22
CA ARG A 17 47.30 -75.83 101.65
C ARG A 17 48.63 -76.53 101.45
N ASN A 18 49.72 -75.93 101.94
CA ASN A 18 51.09 -76.40 101.74
C ASN A 18 51.56 -76.39 100.27
N ALA A 19 50.93 -75.58 99.40
CA ALA A 19 51.37 -75.40 98.02
C ALA A 19 52.40 -74.26 97.92
N LEU A 20 53.41 -74.45 97.06
CA LEU A 20 54.45 -73.46 96.81
C LEU A 20 53.86 -72.24 96.10
N VAL A 21 53.93 -71.07 96.73
CA VAL A 21 53.55 -69.78 96.16
C VAL A 21 54.74 -69.17 95.43
N HIS A 22 55.91 -69.17 96.07
CA HIS A 22 57.11 -68.57 95.50
C HIS A 22 58.40 -69.17 96.07
N GLU A 23 59.44 -69.23 95.25
CA GLU A 23 60.78 -69.67 95.63
C GLU A 23 61.77 -68.51 95.55
N PHE A 24 62.43 -68.21 96.66
CA PHE A 24 63.46 -67.18 96.78
C PHE A 24 64.84 -67.85 96.85
N THR A 25 65.64 -67.70 95.80
CA THR A 25 67.03 -68.19 95.80
C THR A 25 67.96 -67.06 96.26
N LEU A 26 68.57 -67.21 97.44
CA LEU A 26 69.47 -66.21 98.04
C LEU A 26 70.95 -66.58 97.82
N ASP A 27 71.26 -67.87 97.79
CA ASP A 27 72.55 -68.45 97.44
C ASP A 27 72.34 -69.36 96.21
N PRO A 28 72.91 -69.00 95.03
CA PRO A 28 72.78 -69.79 93.81
C PRO A 28 73.33 -71.22 93.93
N THR A 29 74.18 -71.50 94.93
CA THR A 29 74.72 -72.84 95.18
C THR A 29 73.75 -73.76 95.94
N CYS A 30 72.60 -73.24 96.37
CA CYS A 30 71.53 -74.02 96.99
C CYS A 30 70.62 -74.62 95.93
N ALA A 31 70.91 -75.85 95.51
CA ALA A 31 70.11 -76.58 94.51
C ALA A 31 68.94 -77.38 95.10
N VAL A 32 68.65 -77.26 96.40
CA VAL A 32 67.56 -78.00 97.05
C VAL A 32 66.22 -77.53 96.47
N PRO A 33 65.43 -78.40 95.83
CA PRO A 33 64.11 -78.07 95.32
C PRO A 33 63.04 -78.22 96.42
N PHE A 34 61.89 -77.56 96.24
CA PHE A 34 60.80 -77.61 97.21
C PHE A 34 60.36 -79.03 97.60
N PRO A 35 60.18 -80.00 96.67
CA PRO A 35 59.77 -81.37 97.04
C PRO A 35 60.76 -82.08 97.98
N GLU A 36 62.06 -81.78 97.88
CA GLU A 36 63.07 -82.36 98.78
C GLU A 36 62.93 -81.82 100.20
N ALA A 37 62.66 -80.52 100.35
CA ALA A 37 62.40 -79.91 101.65
C ALA A 37 61.10 -80.44 102.28
N VAL A 38 60.06 -80.68 101.47
CA VAL A 38 58.80 -81.29 101.92
C VAL A 38 59.03 -82.73 102.39
N ALA A 39 59.74 -83.54 101.59
CA ALA A 39 60.05 -84.93 101.92
C ALA A 39 60.85 -85.08 103.22
N ALA A 40 61.74 -84.12 103.50
CA ALA A 40 62.49 -84.06 104.76
C ALA A 40 61.66 -83.61 105.97
N GLY A 41 60.39 -83.21 105.77
CA GLY A 41 59.49 -82.80 106.84
C GLY A 41 59.61 -81.33 107.24
N ALA A 42 60.27 -80.48 106.44
CA ALA A 42 60.49 -79.08 106.77
C ALA A 42 59.18 -78.34 107.10
N LEU A 43 58.12 -78.54 106.30
CA LEU A 43 56.83 -77.86 106.48
C LEU A 43 56.18 -78.08 107.86
N HIS A 44 56.45 -79.21 108.50
CA HIS A 44 55.86 -79.56 109.79
C HIS A 44 56.73 -79.12 110.97
N ALA A 45 57.95 -78.63 110.69
CA ALA A 45 58.94 -78.25 111.68
C ALA A 45 58.80 -76.79 112.13
N ASN A 46 57.66 -76.49 112.78
CA ASN A 46 57.29 -75.16 113.28
C ASN A 46 58.38 -74.54 114.17
N GLY A 47 59.29 -73.76 113.59
CA GLY A 47 60.45 -73.15 114.26
C GLY A 47 61.61 -74.10 114.56
N ALA A 48 61.42 -75.41 114.46
CA ALA A 48 62.48 -76.40 114.68
C ALA A 48 63.36 -76.54 113.44
N ALA A 49 64.67 -76.69 113.63
CA ALA A 49 65.60 -76.93 112.53
C ALA A 49 65.52 -78.39 112.06
N VAL A 50 65.14 -78.59 110.79
CA VAL A 50 65.16 -79.90 110.12
C VAL A 50 66.31 -79.94 109.13
N ARG A 51 67.08 -81.03 109.14
CA ARG A 51 68.17 -81.19 108.17
C ARG A 51 67.61 -81.61 106.81
N VAL A 52 67.92 -80.84 105.78
CA VAL A 52 67.59 -81.13 104.38
C VAL A 52 68.89 -81.13 103.59
N SER A 53 69.36 -82.31 103.21
CA SER A 53 70.70 -82.50 102.62
C SER A 53 71.81 -81.89 103.51
N ARG A 54 72.56 -80.91 103.00
CA ARG A 54 73.60 -80.16 103.74
C ARG A 54 73.09 -78.92 104.48
N PHE A 55 71.82 -78.54 104.29
CA PHE A 55 71.22 -77.34 104.86
C PHE A 55 70.28 -77.66 106.02
N PHE A 56 69.92 -76.63 106.78
CA PHE A 56 68.87 -76.68 107.80
C PHE A 56 67.68 -75.86 107.32
N ALA A 57 66.53 -76.52 107.23
CA ALA A 57 65.24 -75.90 107.01
C ALA A 57 64.61 -75.48 108.33
N GLN A 58 64.03 -74.29 108.34
CA GLN A 58 63.18 -73.82 109.42
C GLN A 58 61.91 -73.22 108.85
N THR A 59 60.77 -73.59 109.43
CA THR A 59 59.47 -73.12 108.95
C THR A 59 58.86 -72.15 109.94
N VAL A 60 58.51 -70.97 109.43
CA VAL A 60 57.79 -69.92 110.15
C VAL A 60 56.40 -69.83 109.57
N ARG A 61 55.37 -70.00 110.40
CA ARG A 61 53.96 -69.89 109.99
C ARG A 61 53.35 -68.60 110.52
N ALA A 62 52.72 -67.82 109.66
CA ALA A 62 52.00 -66.61 110.05
C ALA A 62 50.90 -66.27 109.05
N GLY A 63 49.73 -65.84 109.54
CA GLY A 63 48.65 -65.30 108.71
C GLY A 63 48.14 -66.24 107.61
N GLY A 64 48.14 -67.56 107.84
CA GLY A 64 47.73 -68.55 106.85
C GLY A 64 48.81 -68.91 105.82
N MET A 65 50.01 -68.33 105.88
CA MET A 65 51.15 -68.74 105.05
C MET A 65 52.30 -69.29 105.89
N ALA A 66 53.21 -70.00 105.22
CA ALA A 66 54.44 -70.50 105.80
C ALA A 66 55.66 -70.08 104.97
N LEU A 67 56.70 -69.61 105.65
CA LEU A 67 58.01 -69.35 105.06
C LEU A 67 58.97 -70.45 105.54
N VAL A 68 59.47 -71.26 104.61
CA VAL A 68 60.49 -72.27 104.86
C VAL A 68 61.84 -71.71 104.46
N VAL A 69 62.75 -71.48 105.40
CA VAL A 69 64.09 -70.94 105.13
C VAL A 69 65.12 -72.06 105.24
N LEU A 70 65.85 -72.30 104.16
CA LEU A 70 67.04 -73.17 104.11
C LEU A 70 68.29 -72.35 104.41
N SER A 71 69.14 -72.85 105.30
CA SER A 71 70.32 -72.12 105.77
C SER A 71 71.51 -73.02 106.12
N ASN A 72 72.72 -72.46 106.07
CA ASN A 72 73.97 -73.15 106.46
C ASN A 72 74.16 -73.11 107.99
N GLY A 73 73.30 -73.82 108.71
CA GLY A 73 73.28 -73.90 110.18
C GLY A 73 71.87 -73.64 110.74
N PRO A 74 71.54 -74.12 111.94
CA PRO A 74 70.25 -73.79 112.56
C PRO A 74 70.20 -72.28 112.88
N ALA A 75 69.06 -71.63 112.61
CA ALA A 75 68.85 -70.25 113.06
C ALA A 75 68.52 -70.20 114.56
N GLU A 76 68.91 -69.08 115.15
CA GLU A 76 68.53 -68.70 116.50
C GLU A 76 67.04 -68.30 116.57
N PRO A 77 66.38 -68.50 117.71
CA PRO A 77 64.94 -68.23 117.86
C PRO A 77 64.55 -66.77 117.55
N GLU A 78 65.42 -65.80 117.83
CA GLU A 78 65.18 -64.38 117.49
C GLU A 78 65.09 -64.16 115.98
N THR A 79 65.87 -64.90 115.20
CA THR A 79 65.89 -64.81 113.74
C THR A 79 64.62 -65.42 113.12
N VAL A 80 64.13 -66.50 113.73
CA VAL A 80 62.84 -67.13 113.39
C VAL A 80 61.71 -66.13 113.62
N GLU A 81 61.74 -65.41 114.73
CA GLU A 81 60.72 -64.43 115.08
C GLU A 81 60.79 -63.16 114.21
N LEU A 82 61.99 -62.67 113.88
CA LEU A 82 62.16 -61.58 112.91
C LEU A 82 61.56 -61.96 111.55
N SER A 83 61.81 -63.18 111.08
CA SER A 83 61.24 -63.68 109.82
C SER A 83 59.71 -63.76 109.89
N ARG A 84 59.15 -64.11 111.05
CA ARG A 84 57.70 -64.08 111.31
C ARG A 84 57.13 -62.67 111.20
N GLN A 85 57.78 -61.70 111.83
CA GLN A 85 57.36 -60.30 111.80
C GLN A 85 57.42 -59.70 110.40
N ILE A 86 58.49 -60.00 109.64
CA ILE A 86 58.61 -59.59 108.25
C ILE A 86 57.48 -60.21 107.42
N LEU A 87 57.21 -61.50 107.57
CA LEU A 87 56.11 -62.17 106.88
C LEU A 87 54.78 -61.49 107.19
N LEU A 88 54.42 -61.32 108.46
CA LEU A 88 53.19 -60.62 108.87
C LEU A 88 53.09 -59.20 108.27
N GLY A 89 54.17 -58.43 108.32
CA GLY A 89 54.20 -57.07 107.78
C GLY A 89 54.15 -57.01 106.24
N THR A 90 54.56 -58.06 105.54
CA THR A 90 54.35 -58.17 104.09
C THR A 90 52.91 -58.58 103.77
N LEU A 91 52.35 -59.54 104.51
CA LEU A 91 50.98 -60.00 104.31
C LEU A 91 49.95 -58.89 104.55
N SER A 92 50.18 -58.04 105.56
CA SER A 92 49.29 -56.89 105.81
C SER A 92 49.29 -55.88 104.66
N ARG A 93 50.42 -55.71 103.96
CA ARG A 93 50.57 -54.73 102.86
C ARG A 93 50.06 -55.24 101.51
N LEU A 94 50.00 -56.56 101.32
CA LEU A 94 49.52 -57.15 100.06
C LEU A 94 48.04 -56.82 99.80
N GLY A 95 47.21 -56.78 100.84
CA GLY A 95 45.80 -56.42 100.72
C GLY A 95 45.58 -54.97 100.27
N ASP A 96 46.42 -54.05 100.74
CA ASP A 96 46.37 -52.63 100.33
C ASP A 96 46.85 -52.48 98.89
N TRP A 97 48.00 -53.08 98.55
CA TRP A 97 48.55 -53.03 97.19
C TRP A 97 47.60 -53.61 96.13
N ALA A 98 46.94 -54.73 96.42
CA ALA A 98 45.98 -55.33 95.48
C ALA A 98 44.75 -54.44 95.27
N ARG A 99 44.28 -53.75 96.32
CA ARG A 99 43.18 -52.78 96.23
C ARG A 99 43.59 -51.57 95.40
N ASP A 100 44.73 -50.96 95.70
CA ASP A 100 45.25 -49.81 94.95
C ASP A 100 45.41 -50.15 93.46
N ARG A 101 45.91 -51.35 93.16
CA ARG A 101 46.11 -51.80 91.78
C ARG A 101 44.79 -52.00 91.03
N LEU A 102 43.77 -52.50 91.71
CA LEU A 102 42.44 -52.69 91.16
C LEU A 102 41.70 -51.36 90.95
N GLU A 103 41.88 -50.40 91.86
CA GLU A 103 41.35 -49.04 91.69
C GLU A 103 42.01 -48.31 90.52
N LEU A 104 43.33 -48.43 90.36
CA LEU A 104 44.04 -47.91 89.18
C LEU A 104 43.52 -48.53 87.88
N ALA A 105 43.32 -49.85 87.84
CA ALA A 105 42.78 -50.52 86.66
C ALA A 105 41.36 -50.04 86.32
N ARG A 106 40.49 -49.86 87.32
CA ARG A 106 39.15 -49.32 87.13
C ARG A 106 39.18 -47.86 86.62
N ALA A 107 40.08 -47.04 87.13
CA ALA A 107 40.24 -45.67 86.67
C ALA A 107 40.72 -45.62 85.20
N GLU A 108 41.63 -46.50 84.81
CA GLU A 108 42.09 -46.65 83.42
C GLU A 108 40.97 -47.13 82.50
N GLU A 109 40.17 -48.11 82.91
CA GLU A 109 39.01 -48.57 82.14
C GLU A 109 38.00 -47.43 81.90
N LEU A 110 37.70 -46.66 82.93
CA LEU A 110 36.76 -45.55 82.85
C LEU A 110 37.30 -44.43 81.94
N ARG A 111 38.62 -44.19 81.98
CA ARG A 111 39.31 -43.28 81.06
C ARG A 111 39.19 -43.76 79.61
N LEU A 112 39.50 -45.02 79.34
CA LEU A 112 39.42 -45.62 78.00
C LEU A 112 38.00 -45.62 77.46
N GLU A 113 37.00 -45.87 78.31
CA GLU A 113 35.60 -45.81 77.89
C GLU A 113 35.17 -44.38 77.52
N SER A 114 35.63 -43.38 78.27
CA SER A 114 35.40 -41.97 77.92
C SER A 114 36.03 -41.59 76.58
N GLU A 115 37.25 -42.08 76.30
CA GLU A 115 37.92 -41.87 75.02
C GLU A 115 37.18 -42.56 73.87
N ARG A 116 36.72 -43.81 74.07
CA ARG A 116 35.89 -44.53 73.10
C ARG A 116 34.62 -43.77 72.76
N ARG A 117 33.91 -43.24 73.76
CA ARG A 117 32.70 -42.41 73.55
C ARG A 117 33.03 -41.12 72.77
N ARG A 118 34.16 -40.49 73.07
CA ARG A 118 34.62 -39.29 72.35
C ARG A 118 34.96 -39.58 70.88
N ILE A 119 35.62 -40.71 70.61
CA ILE A 119 35.93 -41.14 69.24
C ILE A 119 34.63 -41.47 68.49
N ALA A 120 33.70 -42.18 69.12
CA ALA A 120 32.40 -42.49 68.52
C ALA A 120 31.62 -41.22 68.18
N SER A 121 31.54 -40.24 69.09
CA SER A 121 30.85 -38.98 68.81
C SER A 121 31.52 -38.16 67.70
N TRP A 122 32.86 -38.14 67.67
CA TRP A 122 33.61 -37.50 66.60
C TRP A 122 33.36 -38.17 65.25
N SER A 123 33.38 -39.51 65.19
CA SER A 123 33.10 -40.27 63.96
C SER A 123 31.69 -40.01 63.42
N ALA A 124 30.68 -39.93 64.31
CA ALA A 124 29.31 -39.61 63.93
C ALA A 124 29.20 -38.18 63.36
N ASN A 125 29.94 -37.22 63.93
CA ASN A 125 29.99 -35.84 63.42
C ASN A 125 30.65 -35.78 62.04
N VAL A 126 31.77 -36.49 61.84
CA VAL A 126 32.44 -36.59 60.54
C VAL A 126 31.50 -37.17 59.49
N GLN A 127 30.84 -38.29 59.77
CA GLN A 127 29.86 -38.89 58.84
C GLN A 127 28.69 -37.95 58.53
N ALA A 128 28.20 -37.18 59.52
CA ALA A 128 27.15 -36.19 59.28
C ALA A 128 27.63 -35.07 58.34
N ARG A 129 28.88 -34.60 58.51
CA ARG A 129 29.49 -33.60 57.61
C ARG A 129 29.71 -34.16 56.22
N GLU A 130 30.18 -35.40 56.08
CA GLU A 130 30.35 -36.05 54.78
C GLU A 130 29.02 -36.15 54.01
N ARG A 131 27.93 -36.56 54.69
CA ARG A 131 26.58 -36.55 54.08
C ARG A 131 26.14 -35.14 53.68
N GLY A 132 26.43 -34.14 54.51
CA GLY A 132 26.15 -32.73 54.19
C GLY A 132 26.92 -32.24 52.95
N VAL A 133 28.20 -32.57 52.84
CA VAL A 133 29.04 -32.24 51.68
C VAL A 133 28.54 -32.94 50.42
N ALA A 134 28.20 -34.24 50.51
CA ALA A 134 27.63 -34.99 49.39
C ALA A 134 26.33 -34.35 48.89
N GLY A 135 25.43 -33.95 49.80
CA GLY A 135 24.19 -33.25 49.45
C GLY A 135 24.45 -31.88 48.79
N LEU A 136 25.46 -31.14 49.25
CA LEU A 136 25.86 -29.88 48.60
C LEU A 136 26.43 -30.11 47.20
N GLN A 137 27.23 -31.16 47.00
CA GLN A 137 27.78 -31.51 45.70
C GLN A 137 26.66 -31.89 44.72
N GLU A 138 25.68 -32.68 45.15
CA GLU A 138 24.51 -33.03 44.33
C GLU A 138 23.68 -31.80 43.97
N ALA A 139 23.39 -30.91 44.93
CA ALA A 139 22.70 -29.65 44.66
C ALA A 139 23.49 -28.75 43.69
N THR A 140 24.82 -28.74 43.79
CA THR A 140 25.69 -27.99 42.89
C THR A 140 25.69 -28.59 41.48
N ALA A 141 25.70 -29.92 41.36
CA ALA A 141 25.58 -30.59 40.06
C ALA A 141 24.25 -30.27 39.37
N VAL A 142 23.13 -30.38 40.10
CA VAL A 142 21.79 -30.05 39.57
C VAL A 142 21.68 -28.60 39.12
N THR A 143 22.26 -27.66 39.89
CA THR A 143 22.25 -26.24 39.49
C THR A 143 23.12 -25.99 38.25
N HIS A 144 24.28 -26.65 38.13
CA HIS A 144 25.10 -26.58 36.92
C HIS A 144 24.40 -27.14 35.68
N GLU A 145 23.71 -28.28 35.81
CA GLU A 145 22.90 -28.83 34.72
C GLU A 145 21.78 -27.87 34.30
N ARG A 146 21.10 -27.24 35.26
CA ARG A 146 20.07 -26.24 34.96
C ARG A 146 20.64 -25.01 34.26
N ILE A 147 21.79 -24.50 34.72
CA ILE A 147 22.47 -23.38 34.08
C ILE A 147 22.88 -23.73 32.66
N ALA A 148 23.39 -24.95 32.41
CA ALA A 148 23.75 -25.40 31.08
C ALA A 148 22.52 -25.49 30.16
N ALA A 149 21.40 -26.01 30.65
CA ALA A 149 20.14 -26.05 29.91
C ALA A 149 19.60 -24.65 29.59
N ASP A 150 19.61 -23.74 30.57
CA ASP A 150 19.19 -22.34 30.39
C ASP A 150 20.09 -21.62 29.39
N ALA A 151 21.41 -21.84 29.45
CA ALA A 151 22.38 -21.27 28.50
C ALA A 151 22.14 -21.78 27.06
N ALA A 152 21.85 -23.07 26.89
CA ALA A 152 21.49 -23.62 25.57
C ALA A 152 20.19 -23.04 25.02
N ALA A 153 19.18 -22.87 25.89
CA ALA A 153 17.91 -22.23 25.52
C ALA A 153 18.09 -20.76 25.11
N LEU A 154 18.92 -20.01 25.84
CA LEU A 154 19.26 -18.63 25.51
C LEU A 154 20.04 -18.52 24.20
N ALA A 155 21.00 -19.41 23.95
CA ALA A 155 21.74 -19.45 22.69
C ALA A 155 20.81 -19.71 21.49
N SER A 156 19.87 -20.66 21.63
CA SER A 156 18.85 -20.93 20.61
C SER A 156 17.95 -19.72 20.35
N ARG A 157 17.49 -19.04 21.41
CA ARG A 157 16.70 -17.79 21.29
C ARG A 157 17.48 -16.67 20.62
N ALA A 158 18.77 -16.51 20.95
CA ALA A 158 19.63 -15.50 20.33
C ALA A 158 19.81 -15.77 18.83
N GLN A 159 20.00 -17.03 18.44
CA GLN A 159 20.09 -17.42 17.03
C GLN A 159 18.78 -17.14 16.29
N ALA A 160 17.63 -17.47 16.90
CA ALA A 160 16.32 -17.16 16.32
C ALA A 160 16.08 -15.65 16.19
N HIS A 161 16.51 -14.85 17.17
CA HIS A 161 16.43 -13.39 17.09
C HIS A 161 17.28 -12.83 15.96
N SER A 162 18.53 -13.29 15.84
CA SER A 162 19.42 -12.90 14.74
C SER A 162 18.82 -13.26 13.37
N ALA A 163 18.26 -14.47 13.23
CA ALA A 163 17.56 -14.87 12.01
C ALA A 163 16.36 -13.96 11.71
N ASN A 164 15.56 -13.62 12.73
CA ASN A 164 14.44 -12.69 12.57
C ASN A 164 14.89 -11.27 12.18
N GLU A 165 15.98 -10.76 12.76
CA GLU A 165 16.54 -9.46 12.37
C GLU A 165 16.98 -9.45 10.90
N THR A 166 17.63 -10.53 10.44
CA THR A 166 18.00 -10.64 9.01
C THR A 166 16.77 -10.67 8.11
N ALA A 167 15.75 -11.45 8.47
CA ALA A 167 14.51 -11.51 7.73
C ALA A 167 13.74 -10.18 7.73
N LEU A 168 13.83 -9.40 8.82
CA LEU A 168 13.23 -8.07 8.90
C LEU A 168 13.94 -7.10 7.95
N LYS A 169 15.28 -7.08 7.95
CA LYS A 169 16.07 -6.25 7.02
C LYS A 169 15.76 -6.60 5.55
N ASP A 170 15.60 -7.88 5.24
CA ASP A 170 15.22 -8.31 3.89
C ASP A 170 13.81 -7.84 3.51
N ARG A 171 12.86 -7.90 4.45
CA ARG A 171 11.51 -7.37 4.25
C ARG A 171 11.52 -5.86 4.06
N GLU A 172 12.27 -5.13 4.87
CA GLU A 172 12.44 -3.67 4.71
C GLU A 172 13.05 -3.32 3.36
N ALA A 173 14.07 -4.07 2.90
CA ALA A 173 14.64 -3.88 1.57
C ALA A 173 13.63 -4.18 0.44
N ILE A 174 12.77 -5.19 0.59
CA ILE A 174 11.69 -5.48 -0.37
C ILE A 174 10.67 -4.33 -0.39
N VAL A 175 10.27 -3.83 0.78
CA VAL A 175 9.32 -2.71 0.89
C VAL A 175 9.93 -1.46 0.26
N GLY A 176 11.17 -1.09 0.59
CA GLY A 176 11.84 0.06 -0.02
C GLY A 176 11.96 -0.06 -1.55
N ARG A 177 12.23 -1.26 -2.09
CA ARG A 177 12.20 -1.49 -3.54
C ARG A 177 10.80 -1.30 -4.15
N ARG A 178 9.75 -1.75 -3.45
CA ARG A 178 8.36 -1.57 -3.89
C ARG A 178 7.94 -0.11 -3.86
N GLU A 179 8.29 0.61 -2.80
CA GLU A 179 8.02 2.05 -2.68
C GLU A 179 8.73 2.84 -3.78
N ALA A 180 10.01 2.55 -4.05
CA ALA A 180 10.74 3.16 -5.16
C ALA A 180 10.10 2.86 -6.52
N ALA A 181 9.63 1.62 -6.74
CA ALA A 181 8.94 1.25 -7.97
C ALA A 181 7.57 1.93 -8.12
N VAL A 182 6.83 2.12 -7.01
CA VAL A 182 5.58 2.89 -7.00
C VAL A 182 5.87 4.36 -7.31
N GLY A 183 6.84 4.98 -6.65
CA GLY A 183 7.23 6.37 -6.93
C GLY A 183 7.68 6.58 -8.38
N SER A 184 8.41 5.62 -8.97
CA SER A 184 8.75 5.65 -10.41
C SER A 184 7.51 5.59 -11.30
N ARG A 185 6.54 4.72 -10.98
CA ARG A 185 5.29 4.61 -11.74
C ARG A 185 4.41 5.85 -11.61
N GLU A 186 4.37 6.47 -10.43
CA GLU A 186 3.67 7.73 -10.20
C GLU A 186 4.30 8.86 -11.02
N ALA A 187 5.62 9.00 -11.00
CA ALA A 187 6.33 9.97 -11.84
C ALA A 187 6.11 9.73 -13.34
N GLU A 188 6.12 8.46 -13.79
CA GLU A 188 5.78 8.09 -15.17
C GLU A 188 4.32 8.42 -15.51
N ALA A 189 3.38 8.22 -14.59
CA ALA A 189 1.98 8.58 -14.79
C ALA A 189 1.79 10.09 -14.87
N ASP A 190 2.42 10.87 -13.99
CA ASP A 190 2.36 12.32 -14.00
C ASP A 190 2.93 12.90 -15.30
N THR A 191 4.08 12.38 -15.74
CA THR A 191 4.68 12.79 -17.02
C THR A 191 3.79 12.44 -18.20
N ARG A 192 3.13 11.27 -18.21
CA ARG A 192 2.12 10.93 -19.23
C ARG A 192 0.91 11.85 -19.18
N ILE A 193 0.37 12.16 -18.00
CA ILE A 193 -0.76 13.10 -17.86
C ILE A 193 -0.41 14.47 -18.43
N VAL A 194 0.80 14.97 -18.16
CA VAL A 194 1.29 16.24 -18.73
C VAL A 194 1.42 16.15 -20.25
N GLN A 195 1.97 15.06 -20.79
CA GLN A 195 2.10 14.84 -22.23
C GLN A 195 0.73 14.73 -22.91
N ASP A 196 -0.20 13.95 -22.36
CA ASP A 196 -1.56 13.77 -22.88
C ASP A 196 -2.31 15.10 -22.87
N ARG A 197 -2.17 15.90 -21.81
CA ARG A 197 -2.76 17.23 -21.74
C ARG A 197 -2.18 18.18 -22.77
N ALA A 198 -0.85 18.18 -22.95
CA ALA A 198 -0.21 18.99 -23.99
C ALA A 198 -0.63 18.55 -25.40
N ALA A 199 -0.75 17.24 -25.64
CA ALA A 199 -1.23 16.69 -26.90
C ALA A 199 -2.69 17.08 -27.18
N PHE A 200 -3.54 17.00 -26.16
CA PHE A 200 -4.94 17.46 -26.25
C PHE A 200 -5.02 18.96 -26.55
N ASP A 201 -4.27 19.79 -25.81
CA ASP A 201 -4.24 21.24 -26.05
C ASP A 201 -3.73 21.58 -27.46
N ALA A 202 -2.77 20.81 -28.00
CA ALA A 202 -2.30 20.95 -29.38
C ALA A 202 -3.38 20.59 -30.42
N VAL A 203 -4.15 19.51 -30.19
CA VAL A 203 -5.30 19.16 -31.04
C VAL A 203 -6.35 20.26 -31.01
N VAL A 204 -6.72 20.76 -29.82
CA VAL A 204 -7.68 21.85 -29.67
C VAL A 204 -7.19 23.13 -30.36
N ALA A 205 -5.90 23.45 -30.23
CA ALA A 205 -5.31 24.60 -30.90
C ALA A 205 -5.37 24.47 -32.44
N LYS A 206 -5.11 23.26 -32.95
CA LYS A 206 -5.22 22.95 -34.38
C LYS A 206 -6.66 23.04 -34.88
N GLU A 207 -7.62 22.48 -34.16
CA GLU A 207 -9.05 22.60 -34.53
C GLU A 207 -9.51 24.05 -34.51
N LYS A 208 -9.06 24.85 -33.53
CA LYS A 208 -9.36 26.29 -33.48
C LYS A 208 -8.76 27.04 -34.66
N SER A 209 -7.54 26.72 -35.08
CA SER A 209 -6.92 27.38 -36.24
C SER A 209 -7.55 26.95 -37.56
N GLU A 210 -7.91 25.68 -37.71
CA GLU A 210 -8.66 25.17 -38.87
C GLU A 210 -10.05 25.79 -38.95
N PHE A 211 -10.77 25.91 -37.82
CA PHE A 211 -12.07 26.56 -37.77
C PHE A 211 -11.97 28.07 -38.04
N ALA A 212 -10.92 28.74 -37.57
CA ALA A 212 -10.65 30.13 -37.90
C ALA A 212 -10.40 30.31 -39.41
N ALA A 213 -9.55 29.46 -39.99
CA ALA A 213 -9.27 29.47 -41.43
C ALA A 213 -10.53 29.19 -42.26
N TRP A 214 -11.38 28.25 -41.83
CA TRP A 214 -12.67 27.97 -42.47
C TRP A 214 -13.60 29.19 -42.40
N ARG A 215 -13.75 29.83 -41.23
CA ARG A 215 -14.57 31.04 -41.09
C ARG A 215 -14.06 32.20 -41.96
N ASP A 216 -12.75 32.39 -42.05
CA ASP A 216 -12.17 33.45 -42.85
C ASP A 216 -12.36 33.17 -44.35
N ALA A 217 -12.22 31.90 -44.78
CA ALA A 217 -12.54 31.48 -46.14
C ALA A 217 -14.03 31.66 -46.47
N GLU A 218 -14.93 31.33 -45.54
CA GLU A 218 -16.38 31.52 -45.72
C GLU A 218 -16.76 33.00 -45.79
N LYS A 219 -16.17 33.85 -44.95
CA LYS A 219 -16.35 35.31 -45.06
C LYS A 219 -15.89 35.84 -46.41
N ALA A 220 -14.71 35.42 -46.87
CA ALA A 220 -14.20 35.82 -48.19
C ALA A 220 -15.12 35.34 -49.32
N ALA A 221 -15.69 34.14 -49.21
CA ALA A 221 -16.68 33.65 -50.17
C ALA A 221 -17.98 34.47 -50.15
N ILE A 222 -18.47 34.86 -48.97
CA ILE A 222 -19.65 35.75 -48.82
C ILE A 222 -19.36 37.13 -49.41
N GLU A 223 -18.18 37.71 -49.17
CA GLU A 223 -17.78 38.99 -49.74
C GLU A 223 -17.69 38.93 -51.26
N SER A 224 -17.05 37.90 -51.82
CA SER A 224 -17.01 37.69 -53.27
C SER A 224 -18.42 37.52 -53.87
N ALA A 225 -19.30 36.77 -53.21
CA ALA A 225 -20.69 36.63 -53.65
C ALA A 225 -21.46 37.97 -53.58
N ARG A 226 -21.18 38.83 -52.59
CA ARG A 226 -21.75 40.18 -52.50
C ARG A 226 -21.28 41.07 -53.64
N GLU A 227 -19.99 41.04 -53.97
CA GLU A 227 -19.44 41.77 -55.12
C GLU A 227 -20.05 41.27 -56.45
N GLU A 228 -20.26 39.97 -56.58
CA GLU A 228 -20.94 39.39 -57.75
C GLU A 228 -22.42 39.81 -57.84
N ILE A 229 -23.12 39.89 -56.69
CA ILE A 229 -24.48 40.43 -56.63
C ILE A 229 -24.50 41.93 -56.97
N GLU A 230 -23.55 42.71 -56.48
CA GLU A 230 -23.46 44.15 -56.75
C GLU A 230 -23.17 44.42 -58.23
N THR A 231 -22.24 43.67 -58.83
CA THR A 231 -21.97 43.76 -60.28
C THR A 231 -23.20 43.36 -61.11
N LYS A 232 -23.90 42.29 -60.73
CA LYS A 232 -25.19 41.93 -61.36
C LYS A 232 -26.23 43.05 -61.20
N SER A 233 -26.35 43.66 -60.02
CA SER A 233 -27.25 44.79 -59.77
C SER A 233 -26.95 45.98 -60.69
N ARG A 234 -25.67 46.34 -60.84
CA ARG A 234 -25.27 47.41 -61.77
C ARG A 234 -25.58 47.07 -63.22
N THR A 235 -25.44 45.81 -63.63
CA THR A 235 -25.81 45.40 -65.00
C THR A 235 -27.32 45.40 -65.23
N THR A 236 -28.13 45.07 -64.22
CA THR A 236 -29.60 45.18 -64.32
C THR A 236 -30.05 46.64 -64.31
N GLU A 237 -29.46 47.50 -63.48
CA GLU A 237 -29.74 48.94 -63.49
C GLU A 237 -29.40 49.57 -64.85
N ALA A 238 -28.25 49.22 -65.45
CA ALA A 238 -27.91 49.67 -66.80
C ALA A 238 -28.88 49.16 -67.88
N ARG A 239 -29.46 47.97 -67.70
CA ARG A 239 -30.50 47.42 -68.58
C ARG A 239 -31.82 48.16 -68.42
N ASP A 240 -32.18 48.51 -67.18
CA ASP A 240 -33.41 49.22 -66.84
C ASP A 240 -33.38 50.69 -67.30
N GLU A 241 -32.22 51.35 -67.25
CA GLU A 241 -31.97 52.66 -67.87
C GLU A 241 -32.18 52.59 -69.39
N GLY A 242 -31.64 51.55 -70.04
CA GLY A 242 -31.82 51.31 -71.48
C GLY A 242 -33.26 50.96 -71.88
N THR A 243 -34.11 50.49 -70.97
CA THR A 243 -35.55 50.34 -71.21
C THR A 243 -36.32 51.64 -71.02
N ARG A 244 -35.96 52.47 -70.04
CA ARG A 244 -36.58 53.79 -69.85
C ARG A 244 -36.34 54.73 -71.03
N ASP A 245 -35.14 54.71 -71.61
CA ASP A 245 -34.84 55.50 -72.82
C ASP A 245 -35.67 55.05 -74.04
N ARG A 246 -36.01 53.76 -74.13
CA ARG A 246 -36.88 53.22 -75.18
C ARG A 246 -38.35 53.57 -74.96
N GLU A 247 -38.81 53.59 -73.72
CA GLU A 247 -40.17 54.03 -73.38
C GLU A 247 -40.37 55.52 -73.67
N VAL A 248 -39.41 56.39 -73.31
CA VAL A 248 -39.44 57.82 -73.63
C VAL A 248 -39.45 58.05 -75.15
N HIS A 249 -38.70 57.24 -75.91
CA HIS A 249 -38.72 57.32 -77.38
C HIS A 249 -40.06 56.88 -77.98
N ALA A 250 -40.70 55.85 -77.41
CA ALA A 250 -42.02 55.39 -77.82
C ALA A 250 -43.12 56.44 -77.54
N GLU A 251 -43.10 57.08 -76.37
CA GLU A 251 -44.07 58.14 -76.03
C GLU A 251 -43.95 59.37 -76.94
N LEU A 252 -42.73 59.72 -77.37
CA LEU A 252 -42.50 60.80 -78.34
C LEU A 252 -43.05 60.46 -79.73
N VAL A 253 -42.97 59.19 -80.14
CA VAL A 253 -43.52 58.70 -81.42
C VAL A 253 -45.06 58.67 -81.39
N GLU A 254 -45.68 58.25 -80.28
CA GLU A 254 -47.14 58.27 -80.13
C GLU A 254 -47.71 59.71 -80.12
N ARG A 255 -47.01 60.67 -79.52
CA ARG A 255 -47.38 62.10 -79.61
C ARG A 255 -47.32 62.64 -81.04
N ALA A 256 -46.30 62.24 -81.81
CA ALA A 256 -46.18 62.66 -83.21
C ALA A 256 -47.25 62.03 -84.13
N LEU A 257 -47.70 60.81 -83.82
CA LEU A 257 -48.76 60.12 -84.55
C LEU A 257 -50.16 60.69 -84.25
N SER A 258 -50.44 60.99 -82.98
CA SER A 258 -51.72 61.61 -82.57
C SER A 258 -51.90 63.04 -83.13
N GLU A 259 -50.83 63.84 -83.23
CA GLU A 259 -50.89 65.14 -83.92
C GLU A 259 -51.13 65.00 -85.43
N ARG A 260 -50.66 63.92 -86.04
CA ARG A 260 -50.86 63.64 -87.48
C ARG A 260 -52.27 63.15 -87.78
N GLU A 261 -52.86 62.34 -86.90
CA GLU A 261 -54.27 61.91 -86.99
C GLU A 261 -55.23 63.09 -86.79
N ALA A 262 -54.97 64.00 -85.85
CA ALA A 262 -55.78 65.20 -85.67
C ALA A 262 -55.76 66.12 -86.91
N ARG A 263 -54.61 66.25 -87.58
CA ARG A 263 -54.50 67.00 -88.85
C ARG A 263 -55.22 66.32 -90.01
N LEU A 264 -55.20 64.98 -90.08
CA LEU A 264 -55.92 64.22 -91.11
C LEU A 264 -57.44 64.29 -90.91
N SER A 265 -57.93 64.19 -89.67
CA SER A 265 -59.36 64.30 -89.35
C SER A 265 -59.91 65.70 -89.64
N ALA A 266 -59.12 66.76 -89.38
CA ALA A 266 -59.48 68.13 -89.76
C ALA A 266 -59.47 68.37 -91.29
N ALA A 267 -58.63 67.65 -92.04
CA ALA A 267 -58.61 67.69 -93.50
C ALA A 267 -59.80 66.94 -94.11
N GLU A 268 -60.18 65.77 -93.57
CA GLU A 268 -61.36 65.01 -93.99
C GLU A 268 -62.67 65.78 -93.74
N SER A 269 -62.79 66.46 -92.59
CA SER A 269 -63.93 67.35 -92.31
C SER A 269 -64.07 68.46 -93.35
N ASN A 270 -62.96 69.09 -93.76
CA ASN A 270 -62.97 70.16 -94.78
C ASN A 270 -63.32 69.64 -96.19
N VAL A 271 -62.96 68.40 -96.52
CA VAL A 271 -63.31 67.78 -97.81
C VAL A 271 -64.80 67.44 -97.84
N LEU A 272 -65.35 66.84 -96.77
CA LEU A 272 -66.77 66.52 -96.69
C LEU A 272 -67.67 67.76 -96.71
N GLU A 273 -67.22 68.87 -96.14
CA GLU A 273 -67.94 70.14 -96.18
C GLU A 273 -67.95 70.75 -97.60
N ARG A 274 -66.82 70.66 -98.31
CA ARG A 274 -66.73 71.05 -99.73
C ARG A 274 -67.56 70.15 -100.65
N GLU A 275 -67.63 68.85 -100.39
CA GLU A 275 -68.47 67.93 -101.17
C GLU A 275 -69.97 68.23 -100.99
N ARG A 276 -70.42 68.58 -99.78
CA ARG A 276 -71.81 69.03 -99.55
C ARG A 276 -72.12 70.36 -100.23
N GLU A 277 -71.15 71.27 -100.28
CA GLU A 277 -71.32 72.55 -100.97
C GLU A 277 -71.41 72.37 -102.50
N ILE A 278 -70.64 71.43 -103.07
CA ILE A 278 -70.69 71.08 -104.49
C ILE A 278 -72.02 70.37 -104.82
N ALA A 279 -72.44 69.40 -104.01
CA ALA A 279 -73.73 68.73 -104.19
C ALA A 279 -74.92 69.70 -104.11
N GLY A 280 -74.84 70.72 -103.26
CA GLY A 280 -75.84 71.80 -103.21
C GLY A 280 -75.90 72.63 -104.50
N ARG A 281 -74.74 72.97 -105.07
CA ARG A 281 -74.67 73.73 -106.34
C ARG A 281 -75.09 72.88 -107.55
N GLU A 282 -74.88 71.57 -107.51
CA GLU A 282 -75.35 70.63 -108.55
C GLU A 282 -76.87 70.47 -108.52
N ALA A 283 -77.49 70.38 -107.34
CA ALA A 283 -78.95 70.36 -107.22
C ALA A 283 -79.62 71.68 -107.68
N GLU A 284 -79.00 72.83 -107.38
CA GLU A 284 -79.49 74.13 -107.85
C GLU A 284 -79.36 74.26 -109.38
N SER A 285 -78.26 73.78 -109.97
CA SER A 285 -78.08 73.81 -111.42
C SER A 285 -78.99 72.84 -112.17
N GLU A 286 -79.28 71.65 -111.63
CA GLU A 286 -80.30 70.75 -112.20
C GLU A 286 -81.70 71.35 -112.14
N SER A 287 -82.06 72.04 -111.05
CA SER A 287 -83.35 72.75 -110.96
C SER A 287 -83.47 73.87 -112.01
N PHE A 288 -82.37 74.60 -112.27
CA PHE A 288 -82.29 75.65 -113.27
C PHE A 288 -82.42 75.10 -114.70
N PHE A 289 -81.77 73.96 -115.01
CA PHE A 289 -81.87 73.33 -116.32
C PHE A 289 -83.25 72.69 -116.59
N GLN A 290 -83.91 72.14 -115.57
CA GLN A 290 -85.30 71.68 -115.70
C GLN A 290 -86.24 72.84 -116.00
N GLU A 291 -86.10 73.97 -115.31
CA GLU A 291 -86.90 75.18 -115.55
C GLU A 291 -86.64 75.77 -116.95
N LEU A 292 -85.39 75.73 -117.42
CA LEU A 292 -85.01 76.14 -118.78
C LEU A 292 -85.67 75.24 -119.84
N SER A 293 -85.72 73.92 -119.61
CA SER A 293 -86.33 72.96 -120.55
C SER A 293 -87.83 73.20 -120.73
N VAL A 294 -88.53 73.61 -119.66
CA VAL A 294 -89.96 73.96 -119.70
C VAL A 294 -90.17 75.23 -120.53
N LYS A 295 -89.30 76.23 -120.38
CA LYS A 295 -89.38 77.49 -121.15
C LYS A 295 -89.00 77.32 -122.63
N VAL A 296 -88.04 76.46 -122.94
CA VAL A 296 -87.69 76.12 -124.33
C VAL A 296 -88.81 75.33 -125.01
N ALA A 297 -89.49 74.42 -124.30
CA ALA A 297 -90.67 73.71 -124.81
C ALA A 297 -91.87 74.65 -125.05
N GLN A 298 -92.04 75.69 -124.24
CA GLN A 298 -93.06 76.73 -124.47
C GLN A 298 -92.74 77.61 -125.69
N ASN A 299 -91.47 77.99 -125.89
CA ASN A 299 -91.05 78.73 -127.08
C ASN A 299 -91.19 77.90 -128.38
N ALA A 300 -90.94 76.59 -128.32
CA ALA A 300 -91.17 75.71 -129.48
C ALA A 300 -92.67 75.61 -129.85
N LYS A 301 -93.58 75.71 -128.88
CA LYS A 301 -95.04 75.78 -129.14
C LYS A 301 -95.46 77.12 -129.75
N TRP A 302 -94.83 78.22 -129.34
CA TRP A 302 -95.06 79.56 -129.92
C TRP A 302 -94.50 79.67 -131.34
N GLU A 303 -93.33 79.10 -131.62
CA GLU A 303 -92.81 79.04 -133.01
C GLU A 303 -93.68 78.19 -133.93
N LYS A 304 -94.26 77.08 -133.42
CA LYS A 304 -95.22 76.28 -134.21
C LYS A 304 -96.51 77.04 -134.51
N SER A 305 -97.02 77.85 -133.58
CA SER A 305 -98.22 78.66 -133.85
C SER A 305 -97.94 79.80 -134.83
N LEU A 306 -96.75 80.41 -134.75
CA LEU A 306 -96.31 81.46 -135.68
C LEU A 306 -96.05 80.94 -137.10
N ARG A 307 -95.50 79.73 -137.25
CA ARG A 307 -95.35 79.09 -138.58
C ARG A 307 -96.69 78.65 -139.15
N ALA A 308 -97.66 78.26 -138.32
CA ALA A 308 -99.00 77.94 -138.77
C ALA A 308 -99.77 79.18 -139.26
N THR A 309 -99.65 80.33 -138.57
CA THR A 309 -100.24 81.59 -139.03
C THR A 309 -99.51 82.19 -140.23
N ALA A 310 -98.18 82.03 -140.34
CA ALA A 310 -97.43 82.42 -141.53
C ALA A 310 -97.86 81.61 -142.77
N ALA A 311 -98.05 80.29 -142.65
CA ALA A 311 -98.53 79.45 -143.74
C ALA A 311 -99.98 79.75 -144.16
N ASP A 312 -100.82 80.23 -143.24
CA ASP A 312 -102.20 80.63 -143.55
C ASP A 312 -102.27 82.01 -144.23
N ILE A 313 -101.35 82.92 -143.90
CA ILE A 313 -101.17 84.20 -144.59
C ILE A 313 -100.59 83.96 -145.99
N GLU A 314 -99.65 83.04 -146.14
CA GLU A 314 -99.05 82.69 -147.44
C GLU A 314 -100.07 81.99 -148.37
N ARG A 315 -100.99 81.19 -147.82
CA ARG A 315 -102.11 80.62 -148.58
C ARG A 315 -103.10 81.70 -149.04
N ARG A 316 -103.41 82.68 -148.19
CA ARG A 316 -104.23 83.86 -148.54
C ARG A 316 -103.55 84.78 -149.56
N ALA A 317 -102.23 84.89 -149.55
CA ALA A 317 -101.48 85.70 -150.52
C ALA A 317 -101.45 85.05 -151.91
N LYS A 318 -101.39 83.71 -151.99
CA LYS A 318 -101.37 82.97 -153.26
C LYS A 318 -102.70 82.98 -154.03
N GLU A 319 -103.83 83.15 -153.34
CA GLU A 319 -105.14 83.32 -154.01
C GLU A 319 -105.37 84.75 -154.52
N LEU A 320 -104.55 85.73 -154.09
CA LEU A 320 -104.70 87.15 -154.43
C LEU A 320 -103.62 87.71 -155.37
N GLY A 321 -102.63 86.91 -155.78
CA GLY A 321 -101.69 87.26 -156.86
C GLY A 321 -100.70 88.39 -156.54
N VAL A 322 -100.11 88.39 -155.33
CA VAL A 322 -99.08 89.37 -154.95
C VAL A 322 -97.82 88.65 -154.45
N ASP A 323 -96.68 88.92 -155.08
CA ASP A 323 -95.35 88.49 -154.64
C ASP A 323 -94.94 89.25 -153.37
N VAL A 324 -94.49 88.52 -152.35
CA VAL A 324 -93.88 89.12 -151.16
C VAL A 324 -92.62 88.34 -150.78
N ASP A 325 -91.49 89.03 -150.92
CA ASP A 325 -90.14 88.62 -150.56
C ASP A 325 -89.87 89.01 -149.09
N VAL A 326 -89.46 88.06 -148.24
CA VAL A 326 -89.05 88.34 -146.85
C VAL A 326 -87.82 87.50 -146.47
N PRO A 327 -86.81 88.09 -145.79
CA PRO A 327 -85.42 87.68 -145.87
C PRO A 327 -84.92 86.87 -144.66
N LYS A 328 -83.86 86.09 -144.90
CA LYS A 328 -83.03 85.39 -143.90
C LYS A 328 -82.25 86.37 -143.01
N ARG A 329 -82.06 86.02 -141.73
CA ARG A 329 -81.09 86.68 -140.85
C ARG A 329 -80.15 85.69 -140.15
N GLU A 330 -78.90 86.11 -140.10
CA GLU A 330 -77.66 85.41 -139.78
C GLU A 330 -77.35 85.27 -138.27
N SER A 331 -76.38 84.38 -138.04
CA SER A 331 -75.60 84.07 -136.84
C SER A 331 -74.69 85.19 -136.34
N GLU A 332 -74.46 85.28 -135.02
CA GLU A 332 -73.14 85.58 -134.42
C GLU A 332 -73.06 85.30 -132.89
N PRO A 333 -71.84 85.09 -132.30
CA PRO A 333 -71.60 84.70 -130.90
C PRO A 333 -71.00 85.83 -130.02
N ALA A 334 -71.08 85.74 -128.68
CA ALA A 334 -70.39 86.69 -127.78
C ALA A 334 -69.92 86.11 -126.42
N ARG A 335 -68.75 86.62 -126.01
CA ARG A 335 -67.95 86.41 -124.77
C ARG A 335 -68.56 87.06 -123.51
N GLY A 336 -68.08 86.66 -122.32
CA GLY A 336 -68.06 87.54 -121.12
C GLY A 336 -67.49 86.93 -119.83
N LYS A 337 -66.47 87.60 -119.24
CA LYS A 337 -65.77 87.35 -117.95
C LYS A 337 -66.34 88.18 -116.79
N ARG A 338 -66.05 87.82 -115.51
CA ARG A 338 -65.77 88.65 -114.28
C ARG A 338 -65.74 87.71 -113.03
N ALA A 339 -65.09 87.91 -111.88
CA ALA A 339 -64.04 88.80 -111.35
C ALA A 339 -63.57 88.31 -109.92
N SER A 340 -62.26 88.47 -109.63
CA SER A 340 -61.49 88.77 -108.38
C SER A 340 -61.91 88.47 -106.89
N ALA A 341 -60.92 87.89 -106.14
CA ALA A 341 -60.32 88.25 -104.81
C ALA A 341 -61.13 88.08 -103.49
N LYS A 342 -60.60 87.82 -102.27
CA LYS A 342 -59.25 87.62 -101.64
C LYS A 342 -59.48 87.07 -100.20
N THR A 343 -58.75 86.06 -99.73
CA THR A 343 -57.88 86.02 -98.52
C THR A 343 -57.10 84.70 -98.54
#